data_AF-A0A9E1U9W7-F1
#
_entry.id   AF-A0A9E1U9W7-F1
#
_cell.length_a   1.000
_cell.length_b   1.000
_cell.length_c   1.000
_cell.angle_alpha   90.00
_cell.angle_beta   90.00
_cell.angle_gamma   90.00
#
_symmetry.space_group_name_H-M   'P 1'
#
loop_
_entity.id
_entity.type
_entity.pdbx_description
1 polymer ?
#
loop_
_entity_poly.entity_id
_entity_poly.type
_entity_poly.pdbx_seq_one_letter_code
_entity_poly.pdbx_strand_id
1 'polypeptide(L)'
;MPYILQSDRERLDPKIKELAETINTDQRAGELNYTITKLLLALKGNGKYKDYNELMGALESAKLEFYRREIAPYEDTKIEENGDVY
;
A
#
# COMPACT_ATOMS: atom_id res chain seq x y z
N MET A 1 -5.18 0.98 9.15
CA MET A 1 -5.29 -0.35 9.80
C MET A 1 -5.55 -0.21 11.29
N PRO A 2 -6.74 -0.57 11.81
CA PRO A 2 -7.08 -0.40 13.23
C PRO A 2 -6.31 -1.36 14.17
N TYR A 3 -5.66 -2.39 13.63
CA TYR A 3 -5.03 -3.46 14.39
C TYR A 3 -3.51 -3.34 14.55
N ILE A 4 -2.87 -2.29 14.02
CA ILE A 4 -1.45 -2.01 14.27
C ILE A 4 -1.30 -1.11 15.50
N LEU A 5 -0.45 -1.53 16.45
CA LEU A 5 -0.21 -0.84 17.70
C LEU A 5 0.43 0.53 17.47
N GLN A 6 0.19 1.48 18.36
CA GLN A 6 0.76 2.82 18.25
C GLN A 6 2.30 2.79 18.26
N SER A 7 2.89 1.94 19.11
CA SER A 7 4.34 1.73 19.15
C SER A 7 4.92 1.17 17.84
N ASP A 8 4.15 0.35 17.13
CA ASP A 8 4.58 -0.16 15.82
C ASP A 8 4.54 0.93 14.75
N ARG A 9 3.56 1.84 14.81
CA ARG A 9 3.50 3.02 13.94
C ARG A 9 4.68 3.95 14.18
N GLU A 10 4.95 4.27 15.44
CA GLU A 10 6.09 5.11 15.83
C GLU A 10 7.43 4.55 15.32
N ARG A 11 7.55 3.22 15.29
CA ARG A 11 8.73 2.53 14.75
C ARG A 11 8.76 2.50 13.21
N LEU A 12 7.62 2.35 12.54
CA LEU A 12 7.54 2.15 11.09
C LEU A 12 7.40 3.45 10.30
N ASP A 13 6.57 4.39 10.75
CA ASP A 13 6.21 5.61 10.03
C ASP A 13 7.42 6.46 9.63
N PRO A 14 8.45 6.67 10.48
CA PRO A 14 9.64 7.41 10.05
C PRO A 14 10.37 6.74 8.89
N LYS A 15 10.40 5.40 8.85
CA LYS A 15 11.06 4.64 7.78
C LYS A 15 10.23 4.59 6.51
N ILE A 16 8.92 4.54 6.64
CA ILE A 16 8.00 4.68 5.52
C ILE A 16 8.15 6.07 4.89
N LYS A 17 8.24 7.12 5.71
CA LYS A 17 8.44 8.49 5.24
C LYS A 17 9.77 8.64 4.49
N GLU A 18 10.86 8.17 5.07
CA GLU A 18 12.19 8.17 4.44
C GLU A 18 12.15 7.47 3.06
N LEU A 19 11.54 6.28 2.99
CA LEU A 19 11.39 5.55 1.73
C LEU A 19 10.52 6.31 0.72
N ALA A 20 9.40 6.89 1.16
CA ALA A 20 8.51 7.64 0.29
C ALA A 20 9.19 8.88 -0.33
N GLU A 21 10.05 9.57 0.42
CA GLU A 21 10.82 10.72 -0.04
C GLU A 21 11.88 10.34 -1.10
N THR A 22 12.28 9.06 -1.17
CA THR A 22 13.23 8.57 -2.19
C THR A 22 12.59 8.19 -3.52
N ILE A 23 11.26 8.02 -3.56
CA ILE A 23 10.57 7.57 -4.77
C ILE A 23 10.44 8.73 -5.76
N ASN A 24 11.02 8.56 -6.95
CA ASN A 24 10.86 9.47 -8.07
C ASN A 24 9.40 9.48 -8.56
N THR A 25 8.75 10.63 -8.45
CA THR A 25 7.35 10.79 -8.83
C THR A 25 7.09 10.63 -10.33
N ASP A 26 8.09 10.88 -11.18
CA ASP A 26 7.97 10.74 -12.63
C ASP A 26 8.04 9.26 -13.07
N GLN A 27 8.59 8.39 -12.22
CA GLN A 27 8.71 6.95 -12.45
C GLN A 27 7.98 6.13 -11.39
N ARG A 28 7.02 6.76 -10.69
CA ARG A 28 6.38 6.25 -9.47
C ARG A 28 5.90 4.81 -9.61
N ALA A 29 5.29 4.44 -10.74
CA ALA A 29 4.76 3.10 -10.96
C ALA A 29 5.87 2.02 -10.95
N GLY A 30 6.99 2.28 -11.63
CA GLY A 30 8.12 1.35 -11.70
C GLY A 30 8.84 1.21 -10.37
N GLU A 31 9.16 2.35 -9.73
CA GLU A 31 9.87 2.35 -8.46
C GLU A 31 9.03 1.79 -7.31
N LEU A 32 7.72 2.07 -7.28
CA LEU A 32 6.83 1.49 -6.28
C LEU A 32 6.71 -0.03 -6.46
N ASN A 33 6.57 -0.51 -7.70
CA ASN A 33 6.54 -1.95 -7.97
C ASN A 33 7.84 -2.63 -7.54
N TYR A 34 8.99 -2.06 -7.91
CA TYR A 34 10.29 -2.57 -7.48
C TYR A 34 10.41 -2.59 -5.94
N THR A 35 10.03 -1.50 -5.29
CA THR A 35 10.11 -1.34 -3.83
C THR A 35 9.26 -2.37 -3.10
N ILE A 36 7.99 -2.53 -3.50
CA ILE A 36 7.08 -3.53 -2.93
C ILE A 36 7.66 -4.93 -3.16
N THR A 37 8.12 -5.24 -4.38
CA THR A 37 8.73 -6.53 -4.71
C THR A 37 9.93 -6.84 -3.82
N LYS A 38 10.83 -5.86 -3.63
CA LYS A 38 12.01 -6.02 -2.76
C LYS A 38 11.64 -6.19 -1.30
N LEU A 39 10.63 -5.48 -0.81
CA LEU A 39 10.11 -5.63 0.55
C LEU A 39 9.54 -7.04 0.78
N LEU A 40 8.72 -7.54 -0.15
CA LEU A 40 8.18 -8.90 -0.09
C LEU A 40 9.28 -9.96 -0.12
N LEU A 41 10.29 -9.80 -0.98
CA LEU A 41 11.44 -10.71 -1.04
C LEU A 41 12.25 -10.73 0.26
N ALA A 42 12.36 -9.60 0.95
CA ALA A 42 13.04 -9.51 2.24
C ALA A 42 12.23 -10.15 3.39
N LEU A 43 10.90 -10.21 3.26
CA LEU A 43 9.98 -10.73 4.28
C LEU A 43 9.47 -12.15 4.00
N LYS A 44 9.88 -12.79 2.89
CA LYS A 44 9.37 -14.11 2.46
C LYS A 44 9.63 -15.29 3.40
N GLY A 45 10.33 -15.08 4.51
CA GLY A 45 10.63 -16.11 5.50
C GLY A 45 11.34 -17.31 4.90
N ASN A 46 10.81 -18.51 5.16
CA ASN A 46 11.36 -19.78 4.67
C ASN A 46 10.87 -20.12 3.25
N GLY A 47 10.08 -19.25 2.62
CA GLY A 47 9.53 -19.48 1.29
C GLY A 47 8.51 -20.62 1.25
N LYS A 48 7.78 -20.86 2.35
CA LYS A 48 6.68 -21.83 2.38
C LYS A 48 5.39 -21.17 1.93
N TYR A 49 4.41 -21.99 1.52
CA TYR A 49 3.09 -21.49 1.09
C TYR A 49 2.44 -20.53 2.10
N LYS A 50 2.56 -20.82 3.39
CA LYS A 50 2.06 -19.95 4.46
C LYS A 50 2.62 -18.52 4.35
N ASP A 51 3.94 -18.40 4.17
CA ASP A 51 4.63 -17.10 4.09
C ASP A 51 4.12 -16.30 2.88
N TYR A 52 4.03 -16.95 1.72
CA TYR A 52 3.52 -16.29 0.51
C TYR A 52 2.04 -15.92 0.61
N ASN A 53 1.21 -16.80 1.19
CA ASN A 53 -0.21 -16.52 1.38
C ASN A 53 -0.44 -15.34 2.33
N GLU A 54 0.33 -15.25 3.41
CA GLU A 54 0.28 -14.13 4.36
C GLU A 54 0.68 -12.81 3.69
N LEU A 55 1.80 -12.81 2.96
CA LEU A 55 2.28 -11.63 2.24
C LEU A 55 1.30 -11.15 1.15
N MET A 56 0.77 -12.09 0.36
CA MET A 56 -0.22 -11.75 -0.69
C MET A 56 -1.54 -11.25 -0.09
N GLY A 57 -2.00 -11.85 1.01
CA GLY A 57 -3.19 -11.39 1.72
C GLY A 57 -3.03 -9.98 2.28
N ALA A 58 -1.86 -9.68 2.86
CA ALA A 58 -1.54 -8.35 3.35
C ALA A 58 -1.49 -7.30 2.22
N LEU A 59 -0.85 -7.63 1.10
CA LEU A 59 -0.77 -6.75 -0.07
C LEU A 59 -2.15 -6.45 -0.66
N GLU A 60 -2.99 -7.47 -0.83
CA GLU A 60 -4.35 -7.31 -1.36
C GLU A 60 -5.21 -6.45 -0.42
N SER A 61 -5.13 -6.70 0.88
CA SER A 61 -5.86 -5.93 1.89
C SER A 61 -5.43 -4.46 1.89
N ALA A 62 -4.13 -4.18 1.74
CA ALA A 62 -3.62 -2.81 1.66
C ALA A 62 -4.13 -2.07 0.42
N LYS A 63 -4.16 -2.74 -0.74
CA LYS A 63 -4.72 -2.18 -2.00
C LYS A 63 -6.20 -1.82 -1.84
N LEU A 64 -6.99 -2.73 -1.29
CA LEU A 64 -8.43 -2.52 -1.08
C LEU A 64 -8.71 -1.40 -0.08
N GLU A 65 -7.95 -1.30 1.01
CA GLU A 65 -8.11 -0.21 1.98
C GLU A 65 -7.73 1.14 1.37
N PHE A 66 -6.67 1.22 0.56
CA PHE A 66 -6.30 2.44 -0.16
C PHE A 66 -7.40 2.87 -1.13
N TYR A 67 -7.94 1.93 -1.92
CA TYR A 67 -9.05 2.21 -2.81
C TYR A 67 -10.26 2.76 -2.05
N ARG A 68 -10.65 2.09 -0.97
CA ARG A 68 -11.83 2.47 -0.16
C ARG A 68 -11.68 3.81 0.56
N ARG A 69 -10.48 4.14 1.05
CA ARG A 69 -10.26 5.33 1.91
C ARG A 69 -9.80 6.56 1.15
N GLU A 70 -9.07 6.38 0.05
CA GLU A 70 -8.48 7.49 -0.70
C GLU A 70 -9.12 7.65 -2.07
N ILE A 71 -9.26 6.56 -2.84
CA ILE A 71 -9.75 6.64 -4.22
C ILE A 71 -11.27 6.86 -4.27
N ALA A 72 -12.04 6.08 -3.50
CA ALA A 72 -13.51 6.15 -3.55
C ALA A 72 -14.05 7.56 -3.20
N PRO A 73 -13.58 8.26 -2.13
CA PRO A 73 -14.04 9.64 -1.88
C PRO A 73 -13.66 10.64 -2.98
N TYR A 74 -12.52 10.43 -3.65
CA TYR A 74 -12.15 11.23 -4.81
C TYR A 74 -13.09 10.94 -5.99
N GLU A 75 -13.44 9.68 -6.23
CA GLU A 75 -14.41 9.29 -7.26
C GLU A 75 -15.81 9.85 -6.98
N ASP A 76 -16.28 9.84 -5.73
CA ASP A 76 -17.54 10.50 -5.33
C ASP A 76 -17.54 11.98 -5.72
N THR A 77 -16.42 12.69 -5.49
CA THR A 77 -16.26 14.09 -5.92
C THR A 77 -16.32 14.21 -7.44
N LYS A 78 -15.70 13.28 -8.17
CA LYS A 78 -15.71 13.29 -9.64
C LYS A 78 -17.06 12.94 -10.24
N ILE A 79 -17.87 12.16 -9.55
CA ILE A 79 -19.27 11.88 -9.90
C ILE A 79 -20.10 13.16 -9.77
N GLU A 80 -19.95 13.93 -8.69
CA GLU A 80 -20.63 15.21 -8.53
C GLU A 80 -20.23 16.22 -9.62
N GLU A 81 -18.94 16.25 -10.00
CA GLU A 81 -18.41 17.18 -11.00
C GLU A 81 -18.76 16.82 -12.45
N ASN A 82 -18.70 15.53 -12.81
CA ASN A 82 -18.74 15.07 -14.21
C ASN A 82 -19.97 14.22 -14.55
N GLY A 83 -20.78 13.88 -13.54
CA GLY A 83 -21.87 12.91 -13.64
C GLY A 83 -21.39 11.48 -13.38
N ASP A 84 -22.31 10.65 -12.91
CA ASP A 84 -22.11 9.21 -12.78
C ASP A 84 -22.35 8.49 -14.12
N VAL A 85 -21.76 7.32 -14.28
CA VAL A 85 -22.01 6.41 -15.41
C VAL A 85 -23.24 5.51 -15.18
N TYR A 86 -23.77 5.47 -13.96
CA TYR A 86 -24.98 4.73 -13.55
C TYR A 86 -26.17 5.67 -13.32
#